data_AF-A0A8T5UUF3-F1
#
_entry.id   AF-A0A8T5UUF3-F1
#
_cell.length_a   1.000
_cell.length_b   1.000
_cell.length_c   1.000
_cell.angle_alpha   90.00
_cell.angle_beta   90.00
_cell.angle_gamma   90.00
#
_symmetry.space_group_name_H-M   'P 1'
#
loop_
_entity.id
_entity.type
_entity.pdbx_description
1 polymer ?
#
loop_
_entity_poly.entity_id
_entity_poly.type
_entity_poly.pdbx_seq_one_letter_code
_entity_poly.pdbx_strand_id
1 'polypeptide(L)' 'MKVSEFLGTKVLDKNAVEIGKVSDMIVDPLAGQINIITISAGEFGIRKKDIEIKPNEIAVLGDYLLLNIEKSDIDVD' A
#
# COMPACT_ATOMS: atom_id res chain seq x y z
N MET A 1 6.33 -9.92 9.38
CA MET A 1 4.88 -10.25 9.44
C MET A 1 4.57 -11.32 8.40
N LYS A 2 3.50 -12.10 8.57
CA LYS A 2 3.04 -13.03 7.54
C LYS A 2 2.34 -12.27 6.42
N VAL A 3 2.39 -12.78 5.19
CA VAL A 3 1.65 -12.21 4.04
C VAL A 3 0.15 -12.11 4.36
N SER A 4 -0.40 -13.13 5.02
CA SER A 4 -1.81 -13.15 5.46
C SER A 4 -2.16 -12.04 6.46
N GLU A 5 -1.18 -11.54 7.22
CA GLU A 5 -1.36 -10.41 8.13
C GLU A 5 -1.15 -9.08 7.41
N PHE A 6 -0.32 -9.07 6.36
CA PHE A 6 -0.01 -7.87 5.60
C PHE A 6 -1.14 -7.48 4.66
N LEU A 7 -1.75 -8.45 3.99
CA LEU A 7 -2.95 -8.22 3.19
C LEU A 7 -4.07 -7.66 4.06
N GLY A 8 -4.72 -6.60 3.59
CA GLY A 8 -5.77 -5.89 4.31
C GLY A 8 -5.26 -4.84 5.32
N THR A 9 -3.94 -4.71 5.51
CA THR A 9 -3.34 -3.65 6.34
C THR A 9 -3.78 -2.28 5.84
N LYS A 10 -4.22 -1.41 6.74
CA LYS A 10 -4.61 -0.03 6.42
C LYS A 10 -3.37 0.77 6.01
N VAL A 11 -3.50 1.53 4.93
CA VAL A 11 -2.43 2.39 4.43
C VAL A 11 -2.82 3.86 4.58
N LEU A 12 -1.90 4.63 5.17
CA LEU A 12 -2.03 6.06 5.41
C LEU A 12 -0.92 6.81 4.66
N ASP A 13 -1.22 8.03 4.21
CA ASP A 13 -0.21 8.94 3.67
C ASP A 13 0.60 9.62 4.78
N LYS A 14 1.62 10.42 4.42
CA LYS A 14 2.48 11.13 5.38
C LYS A 14 1.73 12.07 6.35
N ASN A 15 0.52 12.47 6.01
CA ASN A 15 -0.36 13.34 6.79
C ASN A 15 -1.42 12.55 7.59
N ALA A 16 -1.26 11.22 7.69
CA ALA A 16 -2.18 10.29 8.34
C ALA A 16 -3.58 10.22 7.69
N VAL A 17 -3.70 10.58 6.41
CA VAL A 17 -4.94 10.43 5.64
C VAL A 17 -5.04 9.02 5.09
N GLU A 18 -6.21 8.38 5.22
CA GLU A 18 -6.42 7.04 4.71
C GLU A 18 -6.38 7.00 3.17
N ILE A 19 -5.51 6.15 2.63
CA ILE A 19 -5.40 5.87 1.20
C ILE A 19 -6.28 4.66 0.86
N GLY A 20 -6.16 3.59 1.64
CA GLY A 20 -6.85 2.33 1.38
C GLY A 20 -6.25 1.17 2.16
N LYS A 21 -6.22 0.00 1.56
CA LYS A 21 -5.66 -1.22 2.16
C LYS A 21 -4.74 -1.96 1.19
N VAL A 22 -3.73 -2.64 1.72
CA VAL A 22 -2.89 -3.56 0.93
C VAL A 22 -3.78 -4.65 0.34
N SER A 23 -3.80 -4.76 -0.98
CA SER A 23 -4.62 -5.72 -1.74
C SER A 23 -3.79 -6.82 -2.38
N ASP A 24 -2.54 -6.51 -2.78
CA ASP A 24 -1.65 -7.47 -3.43
C ASP A 24 -0.17 -7.05 -3.29
N MET A 25 0.75 -7.90 -3.74
CA MET A 25 2.18 -7.62 -3.81
C MET A 25 2.86 -8.39 -4.94
N ILE A 26 3.77 -7.74 -5.65
CA ILE A 26 4.65 -8.38 -6.62
C ILE A 26 5.96 -8.72 -5.91
N VAL A 27 6.30 -10.01 -5.89
CA VAL A 27 7.49 -10.54 -5.23
C VAL A 27 8.52 -11.04 -6.24
N ASP A 28 9.80 -10.85 -5.93
CA ASP A 28 10.89 -11.62 -6.52
C ASP A 28 11.08 -12.89 -5.67
N PRO A 29 10.67 -14.08 -6.17
CA PRO A 29 10.75 -15.31 -5.40
C PRO A 29 12.19 -15.84 -5.26
N LEU A 30 13.11 -15.46 -6.17
CA LEU A 30 14.51 -15.88 -6.08
C LEU A 30 15.26 -15.06 -5.03
N ALA A 31 14.97 -13.76 -4.96
CA ALA A 31 15.56 -12.86 -3.97
C ALA A 31 14.83 -12.88 -2.61
N GLY A 32 13.60 -13.39 -2.57
CA GLY A 32 12.75 -13.39 -1.38
C GLY A 32 12.29 -11.98 -0.98
N GLN A 33 12.11 -11.08 -1.94
CA GLN A 33 11.83 -9.66 -1.70
C GLN A 33 10.51 -9.22 -2.33
N ILE A 34 9.87 -8.24 -1.72
CA ILE A 34 8.70 -7.55 -2.30
C ILE A 34 9.24 -6.40 -3.15
N ASN A 35 8.81 -6.32 -4.41
CA ASN A 35 9.20 -5.25 -5.32
C ASN A 35 8.14 -4.14 -5.38
N ILE A 36 6.86 -4.54 -5.39
CA ILE A 36 5.71 -3.63 -5.48
C ILE A 36 4.64 -4.09 -4.50
N ILE A 37 3.98 -3.13 -3.87
CA ILE A 37 2.82 -3.34 -2.99
C ILE A 37 1.64 -2.61 -3.64
N THR A 38 0.54 -3.32 -3.83
CA THR A 38 -0.68 -2.77 -4.40
C THR A 38 -1.64 -2.38 -3.28
N ILE A 39 -2.17 -1.16 -3.36
CA ILE A 39 -3.12 -0.59 -2.43
C ILE A 39 -4.43 -0.39 -3.18
N SER A 40 -5.49 -1.04 -2.75
CA SER A 40 -6.84 -0.78 -3.25
C SER A 40 -7.36 0.50 -2.59
N ALA A 41 -7.40 1.60 -3.34
CA ALA A 41 -8.01 2.86 -2.93
C ALA A 41 -9.48 2.93 -3.38
N GLY A 42 -10.38 3.15 -2.43
CA GLY A 42 -11.80 3.36 -2.70
C GLY A 42 -12.71 3.13 -1.50
N GLU A 43 -13.75 3.95 -1.39
CA GLU A 43 -14.93 3.66 -0.58
C GLU A 43 -15.84 2.73 -1.40
N PHE A 44 -16.30 1.64 -0.76
CA PHE A 44 -17.34 0.71 -1.21
C PHE A 44 -17.96 0.99 -2.60
N GLY A 45 -17.48 0.29 -3.64
CA GLY A 45 -18.30 -0.08 -4.80
C GLY A 45 -18.25 0.80 -6.04
N ILE A 46 -17.51 1.92 -6.07
CA ILE A 46 -17.45 2.78 -7.27
C ILE A 46 -16.00 3.00 -7.69
N ARG A 47 -15.54 2.14 -8.62
CA ARG A 47 -14.20 2.11 -9.25
C ARG A 47 -13.05 1.96 -8.25
N LYS A 48 -12.63 0.71 -8.00
CA LYS A 48 -11.34 0.42 -7.36
C LYS A 48 -10.25 1.09 -8.19
N LYS A 49 -9.54 2.02 -7.57
CA LYS A 49 -8.28 2.53 -8.12
C LYS A 49 -7.17 1.84 -7.37
N ASP A 50 -6.39 1.03 -8.07
CA ASP A 50 -5.22 0.40 -7.48
C ASP A 50 -4.05 1.38 -7.57
N ILE A 51 -3.33 1.52 -6.46
CA ILE A 51 -2.12 2.33 -6.35
C ILE A 51 -0.96 1.38 -6.12
N GLU A 52 0.10 1.53 -6.88
CA GLU A 52 1.34 0.77 -6.71
C GLU A 52 2.38 1.61 -6.00
N ILE A 53 3.00 1.04 -4.96
CA ILE A 53 4.13 1.64 -4.25
C ILE A 53 5.29 0.65 -4.17
N LYS A 54 6.48 1.18 -3.90
CA LYS A 54 7.69 0.43 -3.61
C LYS A 54 7.98 0.42 -2.11
N PRO A 55 8.71 -0.58 -1.59
CA PRO A 55 9.03 -0.65 -0.16
C PRO A 55 9.77 0.57 0.41
N ASN A 56 10.54 1.30 -0.40
CA ASN A 56 11.26 2.51 0.03
C ASN A 56 10.34 3.73 0.24
N GLU A 57 9.07 3.65 -0.16
CA GLU A 57 8.06 4.67 0.08
C GLU A 57 7.36 4.48 1.44
N ILE A 58 7.69 3.40 2.17
CA ILE A 58 7.17 3.13 3.52
C ILE A 58 8.01 3.85 4.56
N ALA A 59 7.38 4.72 5.35
CA ALA A 59 7.98 5.38 6.49
C ALA A 59 7.91 4.51 7.76
N VAL A 60 6.75 3.89 8.01
CA VAL A 60 6.49 3.08 9.21
C VAL A 60 5.66 1.85 8.84
N LEU A 61 6.01 0.70 9.42
CA LEU A 61 5.25 -0.55 9.35
C LEU A 61 4.91 -1.04 10.76
N GLY A 62 3.61 -1.13 11.06
CA GLY A 62 3.06 -1.65 12.31
C GLY A 62 1.64 -2.16 12.10
N ASP A 63 0.69 -1.76 12.97
CA ASP A 63 -0.74 -2.06 12.81
C ASP A 63 -1.36 -1.41 11.55
N TYR A 64 -0.67 -0.40 11.02
CA TYR A 64 -0.92 0.25 9.74
C TYR A 64 0.41 0.48 9.03
N LEU A 65 0.32 0.82 7.74
CA LEU A 65 1.44 1.19 6.91
C LEU A 65 1.37 2.69 6.62
N LEU A 66 2.41 3.44 7.00
CA LEU A 66 2.51 4.87 6.77
C LEU A 66 3.47 5.13 5.62
N LEU A 67 3.02 5.88 4.62
CA LEU A 67 3.87 6.29 3.50
C LEU A 67 4.61 7.59 3.78
N ASN A 68 5.75 7.76 3.11
CA ASN A 68 6.49 9.03 3.09
C ASN A 68 6.01 9.98 1.96
N ILE A 69 5.00 9.57 1.19
CA ILE A 69 4.35 10.36 0.12
C ILE A 69 2.98 10.87 0.56
N GLU A 70 2.50 11.93 -0.08
CA GLU A 70 1.15 12.48 0.12
C GLU A 70 0.16 11.83 -0.84
N LYS A 71 -1.09 11.64 -0.40
CA LYS A 71 -2.12 11.06 -1.27
C LYS A 71 -2.35 11.88 -2.55
N SER A 72 -2.19 13.19 -2.50
CA SER A 72 -2.33 14.09 -3.66
C SER A 72 -1.25 13.91 -4.72
N ASP A 73 -0.09 13.37 -4.33
CA ASP A 73 1.09 13.21 -5.19
C ASP A 73 1.09 11.85 -5.90
N ILE A 74 0.10 11.00 -5.59
CA ILE A 74 -0.07 9.69 -6.20
C ILE A 74 -0.88 9.88 -7.48
N ASP A 75 -0.25 9.64 -8.63
CA ASP A 75 -0.97 9.57 -9.90
C ASP A 75 -1.94 8.38 -9.86
N VAL A 76 -3.24 8.70 -9.90
CA VAL A 76 -4.32 7.72 -9.95
C VAL A 76 -4.84 7.69 -11.38
N ASP A 77 -4.32 6.78 -12.20
CA ASP A 77 -4.87 6.46 -13.53
C ASP A 77 -6.38 6.10 -13.44
#